data_AF-A0A7K2FTA0-F1
#
_entry.id   AF-A0A7K2FTA0-F1
#
_cell.length_a   1.000
_cell.length_b   1.000
_cell.length_c   1.000
_cell.angle_alpha   90.00
_cell.angle_beta   90.00
_cell.angle_gamma   90.00
#
_symmetry.space_group_name_H-M   'P 1'
#
loop_
_entity.id
_entity.type
_entity.pdbx_description
1 polymer ?
#
loop_
_entity_poly.entity_id
_entity_poly.type
_entity_poly.pdbx_seq_one_letter_code
_entity_poly.pdbx_strand_id
1 'polypeptide(L)' 'MSQWSVGDRVTPVGDSDHPEDPIGKVVMITAYGEVIVNFPQAGPEVYAPDELVPAPPEDGPHEVENSPD' A
#
# COMPACT_ATOMS: atom_id res chain seq x y z
N MET A 1 -12.68 -10.94 -6.81
CA MET A 1 -11.35 -10.59 -7.37
C MET A 1 -10.88 -9.38 -6.60
N SER A 2 -9.64 -9.40 -6.11
CA SER A 2 -9.08 -8.27 -5.36
C SER A 2 -8.89 -7.07 -6.29
N GLN A 3 -9.21 -5.86 -5.82
CA GLN A 3 -8.98 -4.61 -6.56
C GLN A 3 -7.49 -4.22 -6.62
N TRP A 4 -6.67 -4.89 -5.81
CA TRP A 4 -5.25 -4.63 -5.65
C TRP A 4 -4.41 -5.41 -6.65
N SER A 5 -3.22 -4.89 -6.94
CA SER A 5 -2.19 -5.53 -7.77
C SER A 5 -0.88 -5.67 -7.00
N VAL A 6 -0.10 -6.69 -7.33
CA VAL A 6 1.26 -6.85 -6.78
C VAL A 6 2.08 -5.62 -7.16
N GLY A 7 2.61 -4.95 -6.15
CA GLY A 7 3.34 -3.70 -6.30
C GLY A 7 2.62 -2.47 -5.75
N ASP A 8 1.31 -2.54 -5.53
CA ASP A 8 0.53 -1.42 -5.01
C ASP A 8 0.96 -1.06 -3.59
N ARG A 9 1.00 0.23 -3.30
CA ARG A 9 1.22 0.76 -1.95
C ARG A 9 -0.14 0.96 -1.29
N VAL A 10 -0.31 0.36 -0.12
CA VAL A 10 -1.58 0.32 0.58
C VAL A 10 -1.38 0.63 2.06
N THR A 11 -2.44 1.13 2.67
CA THR A 11 -2.54 1.39 4.11
C THR A 11 -3.73 0.62 4.66
N PRO A 12 -3.59 -0.14 5.75
CA PRO A 12 -4.71 -0.80 6.39
C PRO A 12 -5.69 0.20 7.02
N VAL A 13 -6.97 -0.10 6.96
CA VAL A 13 -8.06 0.69 7.56
C VAL A 13 -8.24 0.25 9.01
N GLY A 14 -7.83 1.07 9.97
CA GLY A 14 -8.03 0.83 11.39
C GLY A 14 -6.74 0.97 12.21
N ASP A 15 -6.80 0.50 13.45
CA ASP A 15 -5.62 0.43 14.32
C ASP A 15 -4.68 -0.66 13.80
N SER A 16 -3.52 -0.25 13.30
CA SER A 16 -2.42 -1.16 12.98
C SER A 16 -1.59 -1.42 14.24
N ASP A 17 -1.14 -2.66 14.44
CA ASP A 17 -0.18 -3.02 15.49
C ASP A 17 1.19 -2.32 15.31
N HIS A 18 1.42 -1.74 14.13
CA HIS A 18 2.65 -1.03 13.76
C HIS A 18 2.34 0.39 13.24
N PRO A 19 1.98 1.34 14.13
CA PRO A 19 1.66 2.71 13.71
C PRO A 19 2.88 3.47 13.16
N GLU A 20 4.10 3.01 13.43
CA GLU A 20 5.33 3.55 12.85
C GLU A 20 5.57 3.11 11.40
N ASP A 21 4.86 2.09 10.91
CA ASP A 21 4.95 1.57 9.55
C ASP A 21 3.55 1.39 8.93
N PRO A 22 2.85 2.50 8.62
CA PRO A 22 1.47 2.46 8.15
C PRO A 22 1.33 2.17 6.64
N ILE A 23 2.44 2.05 5.89
CA ILE A 23 2.41 1.90 4.44
C ILE A 23 3.17 0.63 4.05
N GLY A 24 2.41 -0.36 3.59
CA GLY A 24 2.96 -1.59 3.07
C GLY A 24 2.83 -1.69 1.56
N LYS A 25 3.48 -2.71 0.99
CA LYS A 25 3.42 -3.02 -0.44
C LYS A 25 2.79 -4.38 -0.67
N VAL A 26 1.82 -4.46 -1.58
CA VAL A 26 1.20 -5.73 -1.96
C VAL A 26 2.26 -6.61 -2.63
N VAL A 27 2.50 -7.79 -2.05
CA VAL A 27 3.46 -8.77 -2.58
C VAL A 27 2.79 -9.99 -3.20
N MET A 28 1.55 -10.29 -2.79
CA MET A 28 0.80 -11.44 -3.30
C MET A 28 -0.71 -11.26 -3.10
N ILE A 29 -1.49 -11.86 -3.99
CA ILE A 29 -2.94 -12.02 -3.84
C ILE A 29 -3.21 -13.52 -3.80
N THR A 30 -3.84 -14.01 -2.74
CA THR A 30 -4.11 -15.45 -2.57
C THR A 30 -5.22 -15.92 -3.50
N ALA A 31 -5.32 -17.24 -3.71
CA ALA A 31 -6.41 -17.82 -4.49
C ALA A 31 -7.81 -17.54 -3.89
N TYR A 32 -7.87 -17.23 -2.59
CA TYR A 32 -9.08 -16.85 -1.87
C TYR A 32 -9.40 -15.36 -1.96
N GLY A 33 -8.52 -14.56 -2.56
CA GLY A 33 -8.69 -13.12 -2.76
C GLY A 33 -8.15 -12.24 -1.64
N GLU A 34 -7.46 -12.83 -0.65
CA GLU A 34 -6.75 -12.09 0.39
C GLU A 34 -5.49 -11.43 -0.19
N VAL A 35 -5.05 -10.36 0.44
CA VAL A 35 -3.93 -9.55 -0.01
C VAL A 35 -2.81 -9.66 1.02
N ILE A 36 -1.65 -10.14 0.59
CA ILE A 36 -0.45 -10.14 1.42
C ILE A 36 0.29 -8.84 1.18
N VAL A 37 0.43 -8.05 2.23
CA VAL A 37 1.09 -6.75 2.25
C VAL A 37 2.37 -6.87 3.05
N ASN A 38 3.51 -6.49 2.47
CA ASN A 38 4.78 -6.47 3.15
C ASN A 38 5.12 -5.04 3.62
N PHE A 39 5.16 -4.86 4.94
CA PHE A 39 5.63 -3.65 5.59
C PHE A 39 7.16 -3.71 5.79
N PRO A 40 7.90 -2.62 5.56
CA PRO A 40 9.35 -2.54 5.76
C PRO A 40 9.85 -2.99 7.14
N GLN A 41 9.14 -2.65 8.22
CA GLN A 41 9.52 -2.94 9.61
C GLN A 41 8.81 -4.19 10.16
N ALA A 42 7.50 -4.33 9.93
CA ALA A 42 6.69 -5.42 10.47
C ALA A 42 6.79 -6.72 9.66
N GLY A 43 7.10 -6.62 8.36
CA GLY A 43 7.15 -7.76 7.45
C GLY A 43 5.80 -8.06 6.78
N PRO A 44 5.59 -9.31 6.30
CA PRO A 44 4.39 -9.67 5.55
C PRO A 44 3.19 -9.97 6.45
N GLU A 45 2.07 -9.34 6.14
CA GLU A 45 0.78 -9.50 6.81
C GLU A 45 -0.35 -9.73 5.80
N VAL A 46 -1.46 -10.31 6.26
CA VAL A 46 -2.59 -10.72 5.40
C VAL A 46 -3.81 -9.87 5.71
N TYR A 47 -4.42 -9.29 4.68
CA TYR A 47 -5.60 -8.41 4.79
C TYR A 47 -6.69 -8.82 3.82
N ALA A 48 -7.94 -8.53 4.19
CA ALA A 48 -9.02 -8.51 3.21
C ALA A 48 -8.88 -7.30 2.27
N PRO A 49 -9.31 -7.41 1.00
CA PRO A 49 -9.19 -6.30 0.04
C PRO A 49 -9.96 -5.04 0.43
N ASP A 50 -10.99 -5.15 1.27
CA ASP A 50 -11.80 -4.03 1.80
C ASP A 50 -11.18 -3.40 3.06
N GLU A 51 -10.19 -4.03 3.68
CA GLU A 51 -9.45 -3.51 4.84
C GLU A 51 -8.24 -2.67 4.43
N LEU A 52 -8.06 -2.43 3.13
CA LEU A 52 -6.95 -1.68 2.58
C LEU A 52 -7.47 -0.44 1.86
N VAL A 53 -6.69 0.65 1.92
CA VAL A 53 -6.87 1.85 1.12
C VAL A 53 -5.59 2.21 0.38
N PRO A 54 -5.67 2.96 -0.73
CA PRO A 54 -4.47 3.39 -1.45
C PRO A 54 -3.60 4.23 -0.52
N ALA A 55 -2.31 3.92 -0.45
CA ALA A 55 -1.37 4.76 0.28
C ALA A 55 -1.28 6.14 -0.40
N PRO A 56 -0.98 7.21 0.36
CA PRO A 56 -0.70 8.51 -0.24
C PRO A 56 0.44 8.39 -1.26
N PRO A 57 0.41 9.19 -2.34
CA PRO A 57 1.50 9.21 -3.31
C PRO A 57 2.82 9.45 -2.57
N GLU A 58 3.87 8.76 -2.99
CA GLU A 58 5.22 9.18 -2.60
C GLU A 58 5.36 10.63 -3.07
N ASP A 59 5.58 11.57 -2.14
CA ASP A 59 6.07 12.91 -2.45
C ASP A 59 7.44 12.77 -3.14
N GLY A 60 7.42 12.38 -4.42
CA GLY A 60 8.47 12.63 -5.39
C GLY A 60 8.44 14.13 -5.71
N PRO A 61 9.59 14.74 -6.02
CA PRO A 61 9.75 16.18 -5.97
C PRO A 61 8.69 16.85 -6.85
N HIS A 62 8.12 17.95 -6.33
CA HIS A 62 7.39 18.95 -7.11
C HIS A 62 7.82 18.87 -8.57
N GLU A 63 6.93 18.45 -9.47
CA GLU A 63 7.04 18.83 -10.87
C GLU A 63 7.00 20.35 -10.87
N VAL A 64 8.19 20.95 -10.80
CA VAL A 64 8.44 22.29 -11.28
C VAL A 64 8.14 22.21 -12.76
N GLU A 65 6.88 22.46 -13.10
CA GLU A 65 6.41 22.75 -14.44
C GLU A 65 7.26 23.92 -14.96
N ASN A 66 8.43 23.60 -15.52
CA ASN A 66 9.20 24.51 -16.35
C ASN A 66 8.38 24.68 -17.62
N SER A 67 7.44 25.62 -17.57
CA SER A 67 6.87 26.24 -18.76
C SER A 67 8.02 26.90 -19.52
N PRO A 68 8.36 26.49 -20.75
CA PRO A 68 9.25 27.27 -21.59
C PRO A 68 8.50 28.50 -22.11
N ASP A 69 9.08 29.68 -21.88
CA ASP A 69 8.73 30.98 -22.49
C ASP A 69 9.00 30.98 -24.01
#